data_AF-A0A1S3EJS3-F1
#
_entry.id   AF-A0A1S3EJS3-F1
#
_cell.length_a   1.000
_cell.length_b   1.000
_cell.length_c   1.000
_cell.angle_alpha   90.00
_cell.angle_beta   90.00
_cell.angle_gamma   90.00
#
_symmetry.space_group_name_H-M   'P 1'
#
loop_
_entity.id
_entity.type
_entity.pdbx_description
1 polymer ?
#
loop_
_entity_poly.entity_id
_entity_poly.type
_entity_poly.pdbx_seq_one_letter_code
_entity_poly.pdbx_strand_id
1 'polypeptide(L)'
;MDGGEFSPESSRDRPSCCGLSRKILVCLGVGVLALILLGLGLALFAVHRWRLFSKPLQWNATRTTPHFSEIFLGRCYLYTQVLHPELGSTDCVRIMKTFKSAFISKHPCNITEEDYQPLIELDTQTLPCDKFVFWSKSGDLAHQYTRIQQEMFTLEDTFLGYLADGLSWCGDPNTYEMNEHSCPNWRDCPNNPKSVFWKVMSRKFAEAACGVVQVMLNGSIISPFDKSSTFGGVEMPRFNPKKVRKLQAWVMHDIGGLSSDSCSNPSINELKKIADQKQIPFVCHNDYRPIKLIQCVKAPEHPCS
;
A
#
# COMPACT_ATOMS: atom_id res chain seq x y z
N MET A 1 -63.73 -59.03 77.68
CA MET A 1 -64.44 -58.39 78.79
C MET A 1 -63.67 -57.11 79.07
N ASP A 2 -63.79 -56.12 78.19
CA ASP A 2 -64.85 -55.08 78.11
C ASP A 2 -64.22 -53.79 78.64
N GLY A 3 -64.32 -52.62 78.01
CA GLY A 3 -64.97 -52.17 76.80
C GLY A 3 -64.31 -50.84 76.39
N GLY A 4 -64.43 -50.48 75.11
CA GLY A 4 -63.80 -49.27 74.55
C GLY A 4 -64.62 -48.00 74.75
N GLU A 5 -64.08 -46.88 74.24
CA GLU A 5 -64.80 -45.84 73.44
C GLU A 5 -63.79 -44.74 72.98
N PHE A 6 -63.64 -44.59 71.66
CA PHE A 6 -63.38 -43.39 70.83
C PHE A 6 -62.05 -42.56 70.84
N SER A 7 -61.26 -42.76 69.76
CA SER A 7 -60.70 -41.85 68.72
C SER A 7 -60.71 -40.29 68.88
N PRO A 8 -59.75 -39.52 68.28
CA PRO A 8 -59.29 -39.74 66.90
C PRO A 8 -57.80 -39.45 66.55
N GLU A 9 -57.53 -39.92 65.34
CA GLU A 9 -56.39 -39.83 64.45
C GLU A 9 -55.97 -38.37 64.15
N SER A 10 -54.68 -38.03 64.38
CA SER A 10 -54.06 -36.79 63.90
C SER A 10 -53.10 -37.14 62.76
N SER A 11 -53.46 -36.59 61.61
CA SER A 11 -52.87 -36.73 60.30
C SER A 11 -51.37 -36.39 60.24
N ARG A 12 -50.63 -37.29 59.62
CA ARG A 12 -49.27 -37.12 59.14
C ARG A 12 -49.26 -36.04 58.04
N ASP A 13 -48.76 -34.85 58.35
CA ASP A 13 -48.52 -33.80 57.36
C ASP A 13 -47.53 -34.29 56.28
N ARG A 14 -48.05 -34.52 55.07
CA ARG A 14 -47.26 -34.51 53.85
C ARG A 14 -47.17 -33.06 53.37
N PRO A 15 -45.99 -32.53 53.02
CA PRO A 15 -45.93 -31.24 52.35
C PRO A 15 -46.61 -31.37 50.98
N SER A 16 -47.77 -30.72 50.83
CA SER A 16 -48.44 -30.52 49.55
C SER A 16 -47.46 -29.84 48.59
N CYS A 17 -47.04 -30.56 47.55
CA CYS A 17 -46.44 -29.97 46.38
C CYS A 17 -47.41 -28.92 45.83
N CYS A 18 -47.02 -27.65 45.83
CA CYS A 18 -47.74 -26.58 45.16
C CYS A 18 -47.87 -26.92 43.66
N GLY A 19 -49.05 -27.41 43.26
CA GLY A 19 -49.44 -27.46 41.86
C GLY A 19 -49.62 -26.02 41.37
N LEU A 20 -48.61 -25.51 40.66
CA LEU A 20 -48.68 -24.20 40.01
C LEU A 20 -49.91 -24.20 39.08
N SER A 21 -50.86 -23.29 39.32
CA SER A 21 -52.10 -23.21 38.54
C SER A 21 -51.79 -23.20 37.04
N ARG A 22 -52.55 -23.96 36.24
CA ARG A 22 -52.39 -24.06 34.77
C ARG A 22 -52.34 -22.67 34.10
N LYS A 23 -53.01 -21.67 34.68
CA LYS A 23 -52.96 -20.26 34.25
C LYS A 23 -51.59 -19.62 34.48
N ILE A 24 -50.95 -19.87 35.63
CA ILE A 24 -49.62 -19.36 35.97
C ILE A 24 -48.55 -20.02 35.09
N LEU A 25 -48.68 -21.33 34.82
CA LEU A 25 -47.77 -22.05 33.91
C LEU A 25 -47.86 -21.50 32.47
N VAL A 26 -49.08 -21.19 32.00
CA VAL A 26 -49.30 -20.55 30.69
C VAL A 26 -48.75 -19.12 30.68
N CYS A 27 -48.97 -18.32 31.73
CA CYS A 27 -48.41 -16.96 31.82
C CYS A 27 -46.87 -16.97 31.85
N LEU A 28 -46.25 -17.92 32.56
CA LEU A 28 -44.79 -18.10 32.57
C LEU A 28 -44.29 -18.54 31.19
N GLY A 29 -44.96 -19.49 30.53
CA GLY A 29 -44.61 -19.92 29.17
C GLY A 29 -44.71 -18.79 28.15
N VAL A 30 -45.76 -17.97 28.20
CA VAL A 30 -45.94 -16.80 27.33
C VAL A 30 -44.90 -15.72 27.64
N GLY A 31 -44.57 -15.49 28.93
CA GLY A 31 -43.53 -14.56 29.34
C GLY A 31 -42.14 -14.97 28.86
N VAL A 32 -41.79 -16.26 28.97
CA VAL A 32 -40.53 -16.80 28.46
C VAL A 32 -40.48 -16.73 26.93
N LEU A 33 -41.58 -17.06 26.23
CA LEU A 33 -41.65 -16.93 24.78
C LEU A 33 -41.47 -15.48 24.32
N ALA A 34 -42.10 -14.53 25.01
CA ALA A 34 -41.94 -13.10 24.73
C ALA A 34 -40.49 -12.64 24.92
N LEU A 35 -39.82 -13.07 25.99
CA LEU A 35 -38.41 -12.76 26.23
C LEU A 35 -37.48 -13.36 25.17
N ILE A 36 -37.76 -14.60 24.71
CA ILE A 36 -36.99 -15.24 23.63
C ILE A 36 -37.16 -14.46 22.32
N LEU A 37 -38.39 -14.08 21.96
CA LEU A 37 -38.66 -13.30 20.75
C LEU A 37 -38.00 -11.91 20.81
N LEU A 38 -38.00 -11.28 21.98
CA LEU A 38 -37.35 -9.98 22.20
C LEU A 38 -35.81 -10.11 22.10
N GLY A 39 -35.25 -11.18 22.68
CA GLY A 39 -33.82 -11.51 22.55
C GLY A 39 -33.40 -11.80 21.11
N LEU A 40 -34.19 -12.58 20.36
CA LEU A 40 -33.97 -12.82 18.94
C LEU A 40 -34.09 -11.54 18.11
N GLY A 41 -35.07 -10.68 18.42
CA GLY A 41 -35.23 -9.38 17.77
C GLY A 41 -34.03 -8.45 18.00
N LEU A 42 -33.53 -8.38 19.23
CA LEU A 42 -32.32 -7.62 19.57
C LEU A 42 -31.06 -8.19 18.90
N ALA A 43 -30.92 -9.52 18.85
CA ALA A 43 -29.80 -10.18 18.17
C ALA A 43 -29.84 -9.93 16.66
N LEU A 44 -31.00 -10.05 16.03
CA LEU A 44 -31.18 -9.75 14.60
C LEU A 44 -30.94 -8.27 14.31
N PHE A 45 -31.40 -7.37 15.17
CA PHE A 45 -31.13 -5.94 15.05
C PHE A 45 -29.64 -5.64 15.20
N ALA A 46 -28.94 -6.28 16.15
CA ALA A 46 -27.51 -6.15 16.32
C ALA A 46 -26.74 -6.70 15.10
N VAL A 47 -27.11 -7.86 14.57
CA VAL A 47 -26.52 -8.44 13.34
C VAL A 47 -26.81 -7.57 12.12
N HIS A 48 -28.01 -7.01 12.02
CA HIS A 48 -28.38 -6.12 10.92
C HIS A 48 -27.63 -4.79 10.99
N ARG A 49 -27.54 -4.18 12.18
CA ARG A 49 -26.71 -3.00 12.45
C ARG A 49 -25.24 -3.29 12.16
N TRP A 50 -24.73 -4.44 12.60
CA TRP A 50 -23.36 -4.88 12.32
C TRP A 50 -23.10 -5.00 10.82
N ARG A 51 -24.00 -5.65 10.06
CA ARG A 51 -23.90 -5.77 8.60
C ARG A 51 -24.00 -4.42 7.88
N LEU A 52 -24.79 -3.48 8.39
CA LEU A 52 -24.88 -2.11 7.85
C LEU A 52 -23.60 -1.30 8.12
N PHE A 53 -23.02 -1.41 9.31
CA PHE A 53 -21.75 -0.75 9.67
C PHE A 53 -20.52 -1.41 9.03
N SER A 54 -20.59 -2.71 8.69
CA SER A 54 -19.48 -3.46 8.09
C SER A 54 -19.41 -3.35 6.57
N LYS A 55 -20.24 -2.50 5.93
CA LYS A 55 -20.12 -2.29 4.48
C LYS A 55 -18.83 -1.53 4.20
N PRO A 56 -17.89 -2.10 3.42
CA PRO A 56 -16.64 -1.43 3.11
C PRO A 56 -16.89 -0.12 2.36
N LEU A 57 -16.06 0.88 2.61
CA LEU A 57 -16.06 2.13 1.84
C LEU A 57 -15.87 1.82 0.35
N GLN A 58 -16.71 2.41 -0.50
CA GLN A 58 -16.66 2.23 -1.94
C GLN A 58 -15.99 3.43 -2.63
N TRP A 59 -15.11 3.16 -3.58
CA TRP A 59 -14.32 4.13 -4.32
C TRP A 59 -14.37 3.79 -5.82
N ASN A 60 -14.17 4.80 -6.68
CA ASN A 60 -14.20 4.63 -8.14
C ASN A 60 -12.91 4.04 -8.72
N ALA A 61 -11.91 3.70 -7.88
CA ALA A 61 -10.58 3.29 -8.31
C ALA A 61 -10.30 1.78 -8.10
N THR A 62 -9.05 1.39 -8.40
CA THR A 62 -8.59 0.00 -8.36
C THR A 62 -8.78 -0.62 -6.97
N ARG A 63 -9.34 -1.83 -6.93
CA ARG A 63 -9.38 -2.69 -5.73
C ARG A 63 -7.97 -2.97 -5.19
N THR A 64 -7.90 -3.40 -3.93
CA THR A 64 -6.69 -4.06 -3.41
C THR A 64 -6.32 -5.22 -4.33
N THR A 65 -5.03 -5.38 -4.62
CA THR A 65 -4.53 -6.46 -5.47
C THR A 65 -4.94 -7.82 -4.90
N PRO A 66 -5.58 -8.71 -5.69
CA PRO A 66 -5.89 -10.06 -5.23
C PRO A 66 -4.64 -10.79 -4.73
N HIS A 67 -4.76 -11.55 -3.63
CA HIS A 67 -3.63 -12.25 -3.01
C HIS A 67 -2.48 -11.32 -2.60
N PHE A 68 -2.80 -10.10 -2.16
CA PHE A 68 -1.81 -9.09 -1.79
C PHE A 68 -0.77 -9.65 -0.81
N SER A 69 -1.21 -10.34 0.24
CA SER A 69 -0.33 -10.82 1.31
C SER A 69 0.63 -11.89 0.79
N GLU A 70 0.14 -12.80 -0.05
CA GLU A 70 0.92 -13.88 -0.65
C GLU A 70 1.93 -13.34 -1.66
N ILE A 71 1.54 -12.38 -2.50
CA ILE A 71 2.45 -11.71 -3.45
C ILE A 71 3.53 -10.95 -2.68
N PHE A 72 3.14 -10.18 -1.66
CA PHE A 72 4.08 -9.40 -0.84
C PHE A 72 5.09 -10.29 -0.14
N LEU A 73 4.65 -11.36 0.53
CA LEU A 73 5.54 -12.33 1.18
C LEU A 73 6.44 -13.05 0.18
N GLY A 74 5.86 -13.51 -0.95
CA GLY A 74 6.64 -14.16 -2.01
C GLY A 74 7.76 -13.27 -2.54
N ARG A 75 7.46 -11.99 -2.79
CA ARG A 75 8.46 -10.98 -3.17
C ARG A 75 9.50 -10.76 -2.08
N CYS A 76 9.09 -10.70 -0.82
CA CYS A 76 10.03 -10.50 0.29
C CYS A 76 11.03 -11.65 0.40
N TYR A 77 10.57 -12.90 0.33
CA TYR A 77 11.46 -14.05 0.34
C TYR A 77 12.34 -14.10 -0.92
N LEU A 78 11.78 -13.82 -2.10
CA LEU A 78 12.58 -13.76 -3.32
C LEU A 78 13.69 -12.71 -3.23
N TYR A 79 13.35 -11.50 -2.77
CA TYR A 79 14.30 -10.41 -2.65
C TYR A 79 15.41 -10.73 -1.64
N THR A 80 15.04 -11.18 -0.44
CA THR A 80 15.98 -11.34 0.68
C THR A 80 16.78 -12.64 0.63
N GLN A 81 16.24 -13.70 0.02
CA GLN A 81 16.88 -15.02 0.04
C GLN A 81 17.61 -15.34 -1.28
N VAL A 82 17.21 -14.72 -2.40
CA VAL A 82 17.74 -15.04 -3.73
C VAL A 82 18.46 -13.85 -4.35
N LEU A 83 17.81 -12.69 -4.40
CA LEU A 83 18.37 -11.52 -5.10
C LEU A 83 19.42 -10.79 -4.26
N HIS A 84 19.18 -10.68 -2.95
CA HIS A 84 20.02 -9.98 -1.99
C HIS A 84 20.25 -10.83 -0.73
N PRO A 85 21.04 -11.91 -0.81
CA PRO A 85 21.29 -12.82 0.33
C PRO A 85 21.86 -12.13 1.57
N GLU A 86 22.49 -10.96 1.42
CA GLU A 86 22.93 -10.11 2.52
C GLU A 86 21.79 -9.64 3.44
N LEU A 87 20.55 -9.61 2.92
CA LEU A 87 19.33 -9.31 3.67
C LEU A 87 18.62 -10.57 4.18
N GLY A 88 19.22 -11.76 4.08
CA GLY A 88 18.57 -13.05 4.36
C GLY A 88 18.05 -13.23 5.78
N SER A 89 18.51 -12.45 6.75
CA SER A 89 18.01 -12.45 8.14
C SER A 89 16.70 -11.67 8.33
N THR A 90 16.18 -11.03 7.28
CA THR A 90 14.95 -10.22 7.33
C THR A 90 13.72 -11.08 7.64
N ASP A 91 12.96 -10.68 8.66
CA ASP A 91 11.67 -11.30 9.00
C ASP A 91 10.55 -10.76 8.09
N CYS A 92 10.30 -11.45 6.98
CA CYS A 92 9.28 -11.07 6.01
C CYS A 92 7.85 -11.00 6.58
N VAL A 93 7.54 -11.84 7.58
CA VAL A 93 6.22 -11.80 8.24
C VAL A 93 6.09 -10.53 9.07
N ARG A 94 7.15 -10.14 9.79
CA ARG A 94 7.20 -8.87 10.52
C ARG A 94 7.15 -7.65 9.58
N ILE A 95 7.84 -7.70 8.44
CA ILE A 95 7.77 -6.63 7.42
C ILE A 95 6.33 -6.46 6.94
N MET A 96 5.67 -7.55 6.53
CA MET A 96 4.27 -7.48 6.07
C MET A 96 3.31 -6.98 7.15
N LYS A 97 3.46 -7.48 8.40
CA LYS A 97 2.64 -7.02 9.53
C LYS A 97 2.81 -5.52 9.76
N THR A 98 4.04 -5.04 9.73
CA THR A 98 4.36 -3.61 9.92
C THR A 98 3.85 -2.77 8.74
N PHE A 99 3.98 -3.26 7.51
CA PHE A 99 3.41 -2.63 6.32
C PHE A 99 1.88 -2.47 6.44
N LYS A 100 1.17 -3.53 6.82
CA LYS A 100 -0.30 -3.49 7.01
C LYS A 100 -0.72 -2.53 8.13
N SER A 101 0.07 -2.42 9.20
CA SER A 101 -0.24 -1.54 10.34
C SER A 101 -0.32 -0.04 9.96
N ALA A 102 0.28 0.34 8.84
CA ALA A 102 0.21 1.72 8.34
C ALA A 102 -1.21 2.13 7.92
N PHE A 103 -2.06 1.19 7.48
CA PHE A 103 -3.36 1.53 6.86
C PHE A 103 -4.56 0.68 7.29
N ILE A 104 -4.34 -0.49 7.91
CA ILE A 104 -5.43 -1.33 8.43
C ILE A 104 -6.18 -0.61 9.55
N SER A 105 -7.51 -0.71 9.55
CA SER A 105 -8.40 -0.06 10.54
C SER A 105 -8.25 1.46 10.61
N LYS A 106 -7.81 2.08 9.49
CA LYS A 106 -7.72 3.53 9.34
C LYS A 106 -8.60 3.98 8.18
N HIS A 107 -9.05 5.23 8.25
CA HIS A 107 -9.73 5.85 7.12
C HIS A 107 -8.73 6.01 5.97
N PRO A 108 -9.00 5.47 4.76
CA PRO A 108 -8.03 5.40 3.68
C PRO A 108 -7.74 6.76 3.01
N CYS A 109 -8.25 7.87 3.54
CA CYS A 109 -7.88 9.23 3.14
C CYS A 109 -7.16 10.03 4.24
N ASN A 110 -6.87 9.39 5.38
CA ASN A 110 -6.26 10.04 6.54
C ASN A 110 -4.92 9.38 6.90
N ILE A 111 -4.22 8.83 5.92
CA ILE A 111 -2.90 8.22 6.14
C ILE A 111 -1.84 9.32 6.20
N THR A 112 -0.89 9.19 7.11
CA THR A 112 0.22 10.14 7.28
C THR A 112 1.57 9.49 7.01
N GLU A 113 2.63 10.30 6.90
CA GLU A 113 3.99 9.77 6.69
C GLU A 113 4.45 8.96 7.91
N GLU A 114 4.04 9.37 9.12
CA GLU A 114 4.34 8.70 10.39
C GLU A 114 3.77 7.29 10.45
N ASP A 115 2.66 7.01 9.75
CA ASP A 115 2.06 5.68 9.70
C ASP A 115 3.00 4.63 9.08
N TYR A 116 3.87 5.05 8.15
CA TYR A 116 4.86 4.17 7.51
C TYR A 116 6.24 4.20 8.18
N GLN A 117 6.46 5.09 9.15
CA GLN A 117 7.74 5.22 9.84
C GLN A 117 8.22 3.91 10.50
N PRO A 118 7.36 3.10 11.15
CA PRO A 118 7.78 1.81 11.70
C PRO A 118 8.27 0.82 10.63
N LEU A 119 7.68 0.84 9.43
CA LEU A 119 8.10 -0.05 8.33
C LEU A 119 9.49 0.34 7.84
N ILE A 120 9.69 1.64 7.70
CA ILE A 120 10.93 2.26 7.25
C ILE A 120 12.09 1.93 8.18
N GLU A 121 11.87 1.91 9.49
CA GLU A 121 12.90 1.61 10.48
C GLU A 121 13.38 0.16 10.42
N LEU A 122 12.61 -0.72 9.79
CA LEU A 122 13.00 -2.12 9.53
C LEU A 122 13.82 -2.27 8.26
N ASP A 123 13.83 -1.28 7.37
CA ASP A 123 14.64 -1.30 6.15
C ASP A 123 16.07 -0.86 6.46
N THR A 124 16.99 -1.80 6.30
CA THR A 124 18.43 -1.60 6.55
C THR A 124 19.24 -1.54 5.25
N GLN A 125 18.57 -1.59 4.09
CA GLN A 125 19.25 -1.60 2.82
C GLN A 125 20.02 -0.29 2.61
N THR A 126 21.26 -0.42 2.14
CA THR A 126 22.07 0.72 1.69
C THR A 126 22.37 0.55 0.21
N LEU A 127 22.38 1.67 -0.52
CA LEU A 127 22.61 1.66 -1.96
C LEU A 127 23.96 2.29 -2.28
N PRO A 128 24.73 1.70 -3.22
CA PRO A 128 25.99 2.28 -3.68
C PRO A 128 25.78 3.62 -4.39
N CYS A 129 26.72 4.55 -4.22
CA CYS A 129 26.73 5.80 -4.99
C CYS A 129 26.87 5.53 -6.49
N ASP A 130 26.48 6.52 -7.30
CA ASP A 130 26.50 6.47 -8.77
C ASP A 130 25.48 5.51 -9.42
N LYS A 131 24.66 4.81 -8.61
CA LYS A 131 23.72 3.76 -9.06
C LYS A 131 22.24 4.13 -8.99
N PHE A 132 21.90 5.40 -8.77
CA PHE A 132 20.50 5.84 -8.54
C PHE A 132 19.81 6.31 -9.83
N VAL A 133 18.82 5.54 -10.29
CA VAL A 133 18.02 5.84 -11.49
C VAL A 133 16.62 6.29 -11.08
N PHE A 134 16.37 7.59 -11.19
CA PHE A 134 15.04 8.18 -11.09
C PHE A 134 14.32 8.10 -12.44
N TRP A 135 13.01 8.21 -12.43
CA TRP A 135 12.24 8.24 -13.66
C TRP A 135 10.95 9.06 -13.51
N SER A 136 10.47 9.65 -14.61
CA SER A 136 9.19 10.34 -14.65
C SER A 136 8.49 10.05 -15.97
N LYS A 137 7.32 9.41 -15.88
CA LYS A 137 6.50 8.97 -17.04
C LYS A 137 7.24 8.02 -17.99
N SER A 138 8.23 7.29 -17.47
CA SER A 138 9.16 6.40 -18.21
C SER A 138 9.51 5.11 -17.42
N GLY A 139 8.71 4.75 -16.41
CA GLY A 139 9.00 3.67 -15.46
C GLY A 139 9.26 2.31 -16.12
N ASP A 140 8.43 1.92 -17.09
CA ASP A 140 8.61 0.64 -17.79
C ASP A 140 9.99 0.53 -18.46
N LEU A 141 10.49 1.62 -19.04
CA LEU A 141 11.80 1.65 -19.70
C LEU A 141 12.94 1.70 -18.67
N ALA A 142 12.73 2.41 -17.56
CA ALA A 142 13.68 2.43 -16.45
C ALA A 142 13.87 1.04 -15.83
N HIS A 143 12.78 0.32 -15.56
CA HIS A 143 12.84 -1.05 -15.04
C HIS A 143 13.46 -2.04 -16.04
N GLN A 144 13.23 -1.87 -17.34
CA GLN A 144 13.92 -2.68 -18.35
C GLN A 144 15.43 -2.43 -18.34
N TYR A 145 15.84 -1.17 -18.20
CA TYR A 145 17.24 -0.81 -18.10
C TYR A 145 17.91 -1.41 -16.86
N THR A 146 17.30 -1.29 -15.67
CA THR A 146 17.89 -1.81 -14.42
C THR A 146 17.87 -3.34 -14.34
N ARG A 147 16.89 -4.03 -14.97
CA ARG A 147 16.94 -5.50 -15.12
C ARG A 147 18.16 -5.99 -15.91
N ILE A 148 18.63 -5.20 -16.88
CA ILE A 148 19.83 -5.51 -17.69
C ILE A 148 21.09 -5.02 -16.98
N GLN A 149 21.06 -3.81 -16.43
CA GLN A 149 22.13 -3.21 -15.64
C GLN A 149 21.84 -3.41 -14.15
N GLN A 150 22.00 -4.64 -13.68
CA GLN A 150 21.61 -5.08 -12.33
C GLN A 150 22.32 -4.34 -11.17
N GLU A 151 23.36 -3.55 -11.47
CA GLU A 151 24.01 -2.69 -10.48
C GLU A 151 23.36 -1.31 -10.34
N MET A 152 22.33 -1.00 -11.12
CA MET A 152 21.59 0.26 -11.09
C MET A 152 20.22 0.03 -10.47
N PHE A 153 19.74 0.99 -9.69
CA PHE A 153 18.50 0.85 -8.92
C PHE A 153 17.55 1.98 -9.25
N THR A 154 16.32 1.65 -9.66
CA THR A 154 15.18 2.55 -9.42
C THR A 154 14.68 2.37 -7.99
N LEU A 155 13.71 3.20 -7.58
CA LEU A 155 13.04 3.00 -6.29
C LEU A 155 12.43 1.60 -6.18
N GLU A 156 11.84 1.10 -7.26
CA GLU A 156 11.19 -0.21 -7.32
C GLU A 156 12.18 -1.39 -7.32
N ASP A 157 13.48 -1.13 -7.52
CA ASP A 157 14.54 -2.13 -7.36
C ASP A 157 15.06 -2.21 -5.90
N THR A 158 14.67 -1.26 -5.03
CA THR A 158 14.99 -1.30 -3.59
C THR A 158 14.06 -2.25 -2.83
N PHE A 159 14.42 -2.65 -1.62
CA PHE A 159 13.68 -3.66 -0.85
C PHE A 159 12.21 -3.29 -0.71
N LEU A 160 11.88 -2.18 -0.04
CA LEU A 160 10.48 -1.80 0.17
C LEU A 160 9.76 -1.40 -1.13
N GLY A 161 10.47 -0.80 -2.09
CA GLY A 161 9.91 -0.49 -3.40
C GLY A 161 9.49 -1.75 -4.16
N TYR A 162 10.36 -2.77 -4.19
CA TYR A 162 10.13 -4.05 -4.84
C TYR A 162 8.93 -4.79 -4.27
N LEU A 163 8.74 -4.78 -2.94
CA LEU A 163 7.58 -5.41 -2.30
C LEU A 163 6.26 -4.77 -2.74
N ALA A 164 6.25 -3.46 -2.95
CA ALA A 164 5.05 -2.68 -3.24
C ALA A 164 4.80 -2.43 -4.74
N ASP A 165 5.79 -2.67 -5.60
CA ASP A 165 5.74 -2.29 -7.01
C ASP A 165 4.55 -2.91 -7.76
N GLY A 166 3.82 -2.07 -8.50
CA GLY A 166 2.61 -2.47 -9.23
C GLY A 166 1.41 -2.88 -8.35
N LEU A 167 1.51 -2.86 -7.02
CA LEU A 167 0.42 -3.26 -6.13
C LEU A 167 -0.54 -2.09 -5.83
N SER A 168 -1.75 -2.44 -5.40
CA SER A 168 -2.77 -1.51 -4.89
C SER A 168 -3.27 -2.05 -3.55
N TRP A 169 -3.48 -1.17 -2.57
CA TRP A 169 -3.92 -1.55 -1.23
C TRP A 169 -4.59 -0.38 -0.50
N CYS A 170 -5.53 -0.73 0.36
CA CYS A 170 -6.08 0.16 1.37
C CYS A 170 -6.78 -0.65 2.46
N GLY A 171 -7.04 -0.02 3.60
CA GLY A 171 -7.83 -0.59 4.68
C GLY A 171 -9.26 -0.08 4.65
N ASP A 172 -10.03 -0.51 5.65
CA ASP A 172 -11.33 0.06 5.99
C ASP A 172 -11.33 0.42 7.48
N PRO A 173 -11.85 1.61 7.88
CA PRO A 173 -11.87 2.01 9.29
C PRO A 173 -12.71 1.08 10.18
N ASN A 174 -13.62 0.29 9.60
CA ASN A 174 -14.54 -0.57 10.35
C ASN A 174 -14.06 -2.04 10.42
N THR A 175 -12.93 -2.38 9.81
CA THR A 175 -12.45 -3.77 9.77
C THR A 175 -10.94 -3.85 10.02
N TYR A 176 -10.47 -5.05 10.36
CA TYR A 176 -9.04 -5.39 10.44
C TYR A 176 -8.51 -5.97 9.12
N GLU A 177 -9.34 -5.97 8.09
CA GLU A 177 -9.03 -6.53 6.78
C GLU A 177 -8.71 -5.43 5.76
N MET A 178 -8.09 -5.84 4.66
CA MET A 178 -7.89 -4.97 3.51
C MET A 178 -9.23 -4.78 2.79
N ASN A 179 -9.44 -3.61 2.20
CA ASN A 179 -10.62 -3.39 1.39
C ASN A 179 -10.41 -4.00 -0.01
N GLU A 180 -11.03 -5.15 -0.25
CA GLU A 180 -10.92 -5.88 -1.53
C GLU A 180 -11.84 -5.35 -2.63
N HIS A 181 -12.75 -4.42 -2.32
CA HIS A 181 -13.72 -3.92 -3.28
C HIS A 181 -13.17 -2.74 -4.08
N SER A 182 -12.54 -1.78 -3.39
CA SER A 182 -12.09 -0.54 -4.01
C SER A 182 -11.17 0.24 -3.07
N CYS A 183 -10.21 0.97 -3.63
CA CYS A 183 -9.35 1.88 -2.88
C CYS A 183 -9.39 3.29 -3.48
N PRO A 184 -9.19 4.35 -2.66
CA PRO A 184 -9.09 5.70 -3.19
C PRO A 184 -7.80 5.86 -4.01
N ASN A 185 -7.91 6.59 -5.11
CA ASN A 185 -6.75 7.08 -5.85
C ASN A 185 -6.38 8.52 -5.40
N TRP A 186 -5.29 9.05 -5.97
CA TRP A 186 -4.79 10.38 -5.62
C TRP A 186 -5.79 11.53 -5.90
N ARG A 187 -6.71 11.37 -6.86
CA ARG A 187 -7.78 12.35 -7.17
C ARG A 187 -8.93 12.26 -6.17
N ASP A 188 -9.20 11.07 -5.63
CA ASP A 188 -10.21 10.90 -4.57
C ASP A 188 -9.70 11.56 -3.28
N CYS A 189 -8.45 11.24 -2.90
CA CYS A 189 -7.75 11.92 -1.82
C CYS A 189 -6.22 11.76 -1.94
N PRO A 190 -5.43 12.84 -1.79
CA PRO A 190 -3.97 12.76 -1.85
C PRO A 190 -3.33 11.91 -0.74
N ASN A 191 -3.95 11.89 0.45
CA ASN A 191 -3.45 11.19 1.64
C ASN A 191 -3.98 9.74 1.74
N ASN A 192 -3.98 9.03 0.62
CA ASN A 192 -4.31 7.61 0.58
C ASN A 192 -3.08 6.72 0.86
N PRO A 193 -3.27 5.45 1.32
CA PRO A 193 -2.17 4.57 1.69
C PRO A 193 -1.07 4.45 0.63
N LYS A 194 -1.46 4.28 -0.64
CA LYS A 194 -0.53 4.10 -1.75
C LYS A 194 0.22 5.39 -2.06
N SER A 195 -0.48 6.52 -2.20
CA SER A 195 0.14 7.81 -2.48
C SER A 195 1.11 8.25 -1.38
N VAL A 196 0.74 8.06 -0.11
CA VAL A 196 1.61 8.39 1.03
C VAL A 196 2.83 7.47 1.06
N PHE A 197 2.66 6.16 0.86
CA PHE A 197 3.77 5.22 0.77
C PHE A 197 4.81 5.66 -0.26
N TRP A 198 4.39 5.84 -1.52
CA TRP A 198 5.30 6.21 -2.60
C TRP A 198 5.94 7.57 -2.37
N LYS A 199 5.21 8.55 -1.83
CA LYS A 199 5.79 9.85 -1.46
C LYS A 199 6.92 9.71 -0.42
N VAL A 200 6.72 8.89 0.61
CA VAL A 200 7.73 8.69 1.67
C VAL A 200 8.93 7.90 1.13
N MET A 201 8.70 6.86 0.33
CA MET A 201 9.77 6.05 -0.27
C MET A 201 10.59 6.87 -1.29
N SER A 202 9.94 7.64 -2.16
CA SER A 202 10.58 8.60 -3.07
C SER A 202 11.44 9.62 -2.32
N ARG A 203 10.92 10.20 -1.24
CA ARG A 203 11.69 11.12 -0.40
C ARG A 203 12.96 10.46 0.13
N LYS A 204 12.86 9.26 0.69
CA LYS A 204 14.00 8.53 1.26
C LYS A 204 15.04 8.12 0.22
N PHE A 205 14.58 7.63 -0.92
CA PHE A 205 15.44 7.28 -2.04
C PHE A 205 16.25 8.49 -2.53
N ALA A 206 15.60 9.65 -2.64
CA ALA A 206 16.27 10.90 -3.00
C ALA A 206 17.22 11.44 -1.91
N GLU A 207 16.91 11.26 -0.62
CA GLU A 207 17.80 11.63 0.50
C GLU A 207 19.05 10.73 0.57
N ALA A 208 18.93 9.47 0.13
CA ALA A 208 20.03 8.51 0.07
C ALA A 208 20.96 8.72 -1.15
N ALA A 209 20.45 9.34 -2.22
CA ALA A 209 21.16 9.50 -3.48
C ALA A 209 22.53 10.19 -3.34
N CYS A 210 23.53 9.65 -4.03
CA CYS A 210 24.90 10.17 -4.03
C CYS A 210 25.65 9.84 -5.34
N GLY A 211 26.70 10.61 -5.62
CA GLY A 211 27.48 10.47 -6.85
C GLY A 211 26.78 11.07 -8.07
N VAL A 212 26.86 10.38 -9.20
CA VAL A 212 26.09 10.67 -10.42
C VAL A 212 24.71 10.06 -10.27
N VAL A 213 23.70 10.90 -10.27
CA VAL A 213 22.29 10.51 -10.23
C VAL A 213 21.74 10.60 -11.64
N GLN A 214 21.01 9.58 -12.08
CA GLN A 214 20.39 9.54 -13.39
C GLN A 214 18.89 9.78 -13.27
N VAL A 215 18.29 10.46 -14.24
CA VAL A 215 16.83 10.57 -14.36
C VAL A 215 16.40 10.26 -15.79
N MET A 216 15.55 9.26 -15.96
CA MET A 216 14.94 8.94 -17.24
C MET A 216 13.64 9.73 -17.42
N LEU A 217 13.53 10.50 -18.50
CA LEU A 217 12.35 11.32 -18.79
C LEU A 217 11.76 10.91 -20.15
N ASN A 218 10.44 11.06 -20.29
CA ASN A 218 9.76 10.78 -21.55
C ASN A 218 9.83 12.00 -22.48
N GLY A 219 10.56 11.86 -23.59
CA GLY A 219 10.69 12.89 -24.64
C GLY A 219 9.53 12.91 -25.65
N SER A 220 8.72 11.85 -25.72
CA SER A 220 7.57 11.76 -26.62
C SER A 220 6.36 12.60 -26.17
N ILE A 221 6.46 13.32 -25.06
CA ILE A 221 5.40 14.15 -24.50
C ILE A 221 5.79 15.62 -24.50
N ILE A 222 4.79 16.50 -24.48
CA ILE A 222 4.97 17.96 -24.55
C ILE A 222 5.93 18.48 -23.46
N SER A 223 5.79 17.96 -22.24
CA SER A 223 6.59 18.36 -21.07
C SER A 223 7.23 17.15 -20.40
N PRO A 224 8.47 16.79 -20.80
CA PRO A 224 9.23 15.70 -20.19
C PRO A 224 9.46 15.88 -18.68
N PHE A 225 9.62 17.13 -18.23
CA PHE A 225 9.69 17.47 -16.81
C PHE A 225 8.42 18.18 -16.35
N ASP A 226 8.04 17.94 -15.10
CA ASP A 226 6.91 18.59 -14.44
C ASP A 226 7.24 18.77 -12.95
N LYS A 227 7.27 20.03 -12.50
CA LYS A 227 7.58 20.39 -11.12
C LYS A 227 6.57 19.82 -10.10
N SER A 228 5.35 19.53 -10.54
CA SER A 228 4.30 18.94 -9.70
C SER A 228 4.32 17.41 -9.65
N SER A 229 5.13 16.75 -10.49
CA SER A 229 5.33 15.29 -10.45
C SER A 229 6.04 14.83 -9.17
N THR A 230 6.01 13.54 -8.86
CA THR A 230 6.78 12.97 -7.74
C THR A 230 8.27 13.32 -7.86
N PHE A 231 8.86 13.15 -9.05
CA PHE A 231 10.24 13.53 -9.27
C PHE A 231 10.49 15.02 -9.02
N GLY A 232 9.66 15.90 -9.60
CA GLY A 232 9.85 17.35 -9.48
C GLY A 232 9.56 17.92 -8.09
N GLY A 233 8.50 17.42 -7.43
CA GLY A 233 7.98 17.98 -6.19
C GLY A 233 8.45 17.27 -4.93
N VAL A 234 8.87 16.00 -5.02
CA VAL A 234 9.29 15.19 -3.86
C VAL A 234 10.77 14.86 -3.94
N GLU A 235 11.27 14.36 -5.07
CA GLU A 235 12.62 13.77 -5.15
C GLU A 235 13.70 14.83 -5.42
N MET A 236 13.59 15.59 -6.50
CA MET A 236 14.55 16.62 -6.90
C MET A 236 14.86 17.63 -5.76
N PRO A 237 13.87 18.09 -4.96
CA PRO A 237 14.15 18.96 -3.82
C PRO A 237 15.03 18.34 -2.72
N ARG A 238 15.07 17.01 -2.62
CA ARG A 238 15.73 16.24 -1.54
C ARG A 238 17.16 15.85 -1.85
N PHE A 239 17.61 16.02 -3.10
CA PHE A 239 19.02 15.83 -3.43
C PHE A 239 19.92 16.74 -2.59
N ASN A 240 20.88 16.11 -1.92
CA ASN A 240 21.89 16.79 -1.13
C ASN A 240 23.06 17.18 -2.04
N PRO A 241 23.33 18.47 -2.27
CA PRO A 241 24.39 18.91 -3.19
C PRO A 241 25.81 18.56 -2.73
N LYS A 242 25.99 18.19 -1.45
CA LYS A 242 27.28 17.67 -0.95
C LYS A 242 27.51 16.20 -1.33
N LYS A 243 26.44 15.44 -1.61
CA LYS A 243 26.49 14.01 -1.95
C LYS A 243 26.29 13.77 -3.45
N VAL A 244 25.35 14.48 -4.07
CA VAL A 244 25.03 14.38 -5.50
C VAL A 244 25.97 15.29 -6.28
N ARG A 245 26.89 14.68 -7.02
CA ARG A 245 27.94 15.37 -7.78
C ARG A 245 27.50 15.78 -9.18
N LYS A 246 26.46 15.13 -9.72
CA LYS A 246 25.91 15.40 -11.05
C LYS A 246 24.52 14.81 -11.17
N LEU A 247 23.61 15.54 -11.83
CA LEU A 247 22.34 15.02 -12.33
C LEU A 247 22.43 14.82 -13.84
N GLN A 248 22.20 13.60 -14.31
CA GLN A 248 22.19 13.24 -15.72
C GLN A 248 20.77 12.89 -16.17
N ALA A 249 20.18 13.72 -17.03
CA ALA A 249 18.89 13.46 -17.63
C ALA A 249 19.04 12.66 -18.93
N TRP A 250 18.29 11.57 -19.06
CA TRP A 250 18.13 10.79 -20.28
C TRP A 250 16.71 11.01 -20.80
N VAL A 251 16.58 11.85 -21.83
CA VAL A 251 15.28 12.15 -22.44
C VAL A 251 15.05 11.19 -23.59
N MET A 252 14.22 10.17 -23.36
CA MET A 252 14.05 9.03 -24.26
C MET A 252 12.81 9.22 -25.13
N HIS A 253 12.95 9.01 -26.44
CA HIS A 253 11.83 9.06 -27.38
C HIS A 253 11.40 7.65 -27.79
N ASP A 254 10.10 7.48 -28.07
CA ASP A 254 9.57 6.24 -28.62
C ASP A 254 10.14 5.96 -30.01
N ILE A 255 10.24 4.67 -30.34
CA ILE A 255 10.65 4.25 -31.69
C ILE A 255 9.58 4.68 -32.69
N GLY A 256 10.01 5.29 -33.80
CA GLY A 256 9.12 5.83 -34.84
C GLY A 256 8.42 7.15 -34.47
N GLY A 257 8.63 7.66 -33.25
CA GLY A 257 8.19 9.00 -32.86
C GLY A 257 9.00 10.10 -33.54
N LEU A 258 8.48 11.33 -33.53
CA LEU A 258 9.21 12.50 -34.02
C LEU A 258 10.44 12.73 -33.13
N SER A 259 11.62 12.48 -33.68
CA SER A 259 12.89 12.86 -33.04
C SER A 259 12.95 14.38 -32.92
N SER A 260 13.04 14.88 -31.70
CA SER A 260 13.25 16.30 -31.43
C SER A 260 14.35 16.48 -30.40
N ASP A 261 15.03 17.63 -30.43
CA ASP A 261 15.98 17.98 -29.37
C ASP A 261 15.23 18.34 -28.08
N SER A 262 14.74 17.30 -27.40
CA SER A 262 13.98 17.44 -26.17
C SER A 262 14.83 17.93 -25.00
N CYS A 263 16.16 17.83 -25.06
CA CYS A 263 17.04 18.50 -24.10
C CYS A 263 16.95 20.03 -24.15
N SER A 264 16.57 20.59 -25.30
CA SER A 264 16.28 22.02 -25.46
C SER A 264 14.83 22.40 -25.07
N ASN A 265 14.00 21.43 -24.66
CA ASN A 265 12.61 21.67 -24.26
C ASN A 265 12.54 22.64 -23.05
N PRO A 266 11.58 23.59 -23.02
CA PRO A 266 11.41 24.53 -21.92
C PRO A 266 11.32 23.88 -20.53
N SER A 267 10.67 22.72 -20.41
CA SER A 267 10.56 21.99 -19.14
C SER A 267 11.91 21.39 -18.69
N ILE A 268 12.76 20.94 -19.61
CA ILE A 268 14.11 20.49 -19.27
C ILE A 268 14.99 21.67 -18.85
N ASN A 269 14.81 22.83 -19.48
CA ASN A 269 15.47 24.07 -19.04
C ASN A 269 15.02 24.49 -17.63
N GLU A 270 13.78 24.23 -17.24
CA GLU A 270 13.32 24.44 -15.86
C GLU A 270 14.03 23.47 -14.89
N LEU A 271 14.12 22.17 -15.23
CA LEU A 271 14.86 21.21 -14.42
C LEU A 271 16.34 21.61 -14.26
N LYS A 272 16.98 22.06 -15.35
CA LYS A 272 18.34 22.59 -15.33
C LYS A 272 18.47 23.76 -14.35
N LYS A 273 17.56 24.76 -14.41
CA LYS A 273 17.56 25.89 -13.46
C LYS A 273 17.41 25.43 -12.01
N ILE A 274 16.57 24.44 -11.73
CA ILE A 274 16.40 23.89 -10.38
C ILE A 274 17.70 23.20 -9.90
N ALA A 275 18.36 22.45 -10.77
CA ALA A 275 19.65 21.82 -10.47
C ALA A 275 20.76 22.86 -10.23
N ASP A 276 20.84 23.88 -11.09
CA ASP A 276 21.81 24.99 -10.96
C ASP A 276 21.61 25.76 -9.65
N GLN A 277 20.36 26.06 -9.26
CA GLN A 277 20.03 26.69 -7.98
C GLN A 277 20.48 25.86 -6.76
N LYS A 278 20.51 24.53 -6.91
CA LYS A 278 21.01 23.60 -5.90
C LYS A 278 22.52 23.38 -5.98
N GLN A 279 23.22 23.99 -6.94
CA GLN A 279 24.64 23.77 -7.20
C GLN A 279 24.96 22.32 -7.59
N ILE A 280 24.03 21.65 -8.29
CA ILE A 280 24.21 20.31 -8.83
C ILE A 280 24.46 20.43 -10.34
N PRO A 281 25.65 20.04 -10.85
CA PRO A 281 25.91 20.03 -12.28
C PRO A 281 24.87 19.19 -13.04
N PHE A 282 24.29 19.76 -14.09
CA PHE A 282 23.27 19.12 -14.91
C PHE A 282 23.78 18.78 -16.32
N VAL A 283 23.53 17.55 -16.77
CA VAL A 283 23.81 17.10 -18.14
C VAL A 283 22.56 16.44 -18.70
N CYS A 284 22.23 16.72 -19.97
CA CYS A 284 21.09 16.11 -20.65
C CYS A 284 21.57 15.35 -21.90
N HIS A 285 20.98 14.18 -22.14
CA HIS A 285 21.17 13.39 -23.36
C HIS A 285 19.80 13.04 -23.94
N ASN A 286 19.59 13.36 -25.22
CA ASN A 286 18.51 12.77 -25.98
C ASN A 286 18.88 11.32 -26.34
N ASP A 287 17.92 10.41 -26.25
CA ASP A 287 18.02 9.02 -26.71
C ASP A 287 19.33 8.34 -26.29
N TYR A 288 19.60 8.33 -24.98
CA TYR A 288 20.83 7.75 -24.44
C TYR A 288 21.03 6.32 -24.97
N ARG A 289 22.12 6.13 -25.71
CA ARG A 289 22.31 4.99 -26.63
C ARG A 289 22.08 3.62 -25.99
N PRO A 290 22.59 3.29 -24.79
CA PRO A 290 22.31 2.02 -24.14
C PRO A 290 20.81 1.74 -23.95
N ILE A 291 20.03 2.75 -23.58
CA ILE A 291 18.58 2.61 -23.39
C ILE A 291 17.86 2.56 -24.74
N LYS A 292 18.32 3.35 -25.73
CA LYS A 292 17.75 3.31 -27.08
C LYS A 292 17.85 1.91 -27.68
N LEU A 293 18.98 1.22 -27.49
CA LEU A 293 19.17 -0.17 -27.92
C LEU A 293 18.15 -1.12 -27.27
N ILE A 294 17.78 -0.92 -26.01
CA ILE A 294 16.72 -1.72 -25.35
C ILE A 294 15.37 -1.52 -26.06
N GLN A 295 15.03 -0.27 -26.41
CA GLN A 295 13.80 0.02 -27.16
C GLN A 295 13.83 -0.64 -28.55
N CYS A 296 14.99 -0.66 -29.21
CA CYS A 296 15.17 -1.27 -30.53
C CYS A 296 14.93 -2.78 -30.55
N VAL A 297 15.31 -3.49 -29.48
CA VAL A 297 15.04 -4.94 -29.37
C VAL A 297 13.54 -5.23 -29.42
N LYS A 298 12.70 -4.31 -28.95
CA LYS A 298 11.23 -4.43 -28.99
C LYS A 298 10.61 -4.01 -30.33
N ALA A 299 11.38 -3.38 -31.21
CA ALA A 299 10.92 -2.87 -32.49
C ALA A 299 11.95 -3.19 -33.60
N PRO A 300 12.24 -4.48 -33.86
CA PRO A 300 13.34 -4.89 -34.74
C PRO A 300 13.17 -4.46 -36.20
N GLU A 301 11.93 -4.23 -36.63
CA GLU A 301 11.58 -3.80 -37.99
C GLU A 301 11.74 -2.29 -38.21
N HIS A 302 11.97 -1.51 -37.15
CA HIS A 302 12.17 -0.08 -37.24
C HIS A 302 13.67 0.26 -37.30
N PRO A 303 14.11 1.15 -38.22
CA PRO A 303 15.49 1.62 -38.24
C PRO A 303 15.84 2.29 -36.91
N CYS A 304 16.83 1.73 -36.22
CA CYS A 304 17.42 2.27 -35.02
C CYS A 304 18.76 2.92 -35.34
N SER A 305 18.70 4.08 -35.99
CA SER A 305 19.85 4.90 -36.34
C SER A 305 19.86 6.19 -35.54
#